data_AF-A0A963PGM2-F1
#
_entry.id   AF-A0A963PGM2-F1
#
_cell.length_a   1.000
_cell.length_b   1.000
_cell.length_c   1.000
_cell.angle_alpha   90.00
_cell.angle_beta   90.00
_cell.angle_gamma   90.00
#
_symmetry.space_group_name_H-M   'P 1'
#
loop_
_entity.id
_entity.type
_entity.pdbx_description
1 polymer ?
#
loop_
_entity_poly.entity_id
_entity_poly.type
_entity_poly.pdbx_seq_one_letter_code
_entity_poly.pdbx_strand_id
1 'polypeptide(L)'
;LGAGFTIKPLNEDYIGAMRAVDPKTGKIVWEVKNNAPLWGGVMTSGDLVFWGTPEGFLQAADAKTGKIVWKFQTGSGIVAPPITWKQDGEQYISVVSGWGGAVPLWGGEVAKRVNMLEQGGSVWTFKLMK
;
A
#
# COMPACT_ATOMS: atom_id res chain seq x y z
N LEU A 1 22.17 13.18 -12.26
CA LEU A 1 21.79 12.70 -10.92
C LEU A 1 21.44 11.22 -11.05
N GLY A 2 22.22 10.31 -10.46
CA GLY A 2 21.86 8.88 -10.36
C GLY A 2 22.85 7.83 -10.90
N ALA A 3 24.00 8.22 -11.46
CA ALA A 3 25.03 7.24 -11.81
C ALA A 3 25.93 6.99 -10.58
N GLY A 4 25.68 5.92 -9.82
CA GLY A 4 26.64 5.48 -8.79
C GLY A 4 26.14 4.51 -7.71
N PHE A 5 24.84 4.28 -7.55
CA PHE A 5 24.33 3.34 -6.54
C PHE A 5 23.30 2.37 -7.13
N THR A 6 23.34 1.13 -6.64
CA THR A 6 22.37 0.08 -6.96
C THR A 6 21.64 -0.27 -5.67
N ILE A 7 20.32 -0.03 -5.63
CA ILE A 7 19.49 -0.48 -4.51
C ILE A 7 19.38 -2.02 -4.58
N LYS A 8 19.68 -2.67 -3.46
CA LYS A 8 19.55 -4.11 -3.26
C LYS A 8 18.54 -4.39 -2.14
N PRO A 9 17.56 -5.29 -2.32
CA PRO A 9 16.70 -5.75 -1.24
C PRO A 9 17.51 -6.33 -0.08
N LEU A 10 17.07 -6.07 1.15
CA LEU A 10 17.66 -6.68 2.35
C LEU A 10 17.16 -8.12 2.57
N ASN A 11 15.97 -8.45 2.08
CA ASN A 11 15.36 -9.77 2.22
C ASN A 11 15.02 -10.34 0.84
N GLU A 12 15.05 -11.66 0.73
CA GLU A 12 14.73 -12.35 -0.52
C GLU A 12 13.23 -12.35 -0.82
N ASP A 13 12.37 -12.45 0.19
CA ASP A 13 10.93 -12.72 0.05
C ASP A 13 10.06 -11.45 0.09
N TYR A 14 10.55 -10.36 0.67
CA TYR A 14 9.80 -9.09 0.78
C TYR A 14 10.69 -7.84 0.72
N ILE A 15 10.07 -6.72 0.35
CA ILE A 15 10.68 -5.39 0.37
C ILE A 15 9.84 -4.45 1.22
N GLY A 16 8.53 -4.42 0.96
CA GLY A 16 7.59 -3.61 1.72
C GLY A 16 7.24 -4.25 3.06
N ALA A 17 7.02 -3.43 4.09
CA ALA A 17 6.52 -3.87 5.37
C ALA A 17 5.60 -2.80 5.96
N MET A 18 4.32 -3.10 6.10
CA MET A 18 3.37 -2.27 6.84
C MET A 18 3.49 -2.61 8.32
N ARG A 19 3.66 -1.61 9.18
CA ARG A 19 3.93 -1.83 10.60
C ARG A 19 3.02 -0.96 11.46
N ALA A 20 2.46 -1.56 12.51
CA ALA A 20 2.02 -0.80 13.67
C ALA A 20 3.17 -0.71 14.67
N VAL A 21 3.47 0.50 15.12
CA VAL A 21 4.51 0.78 16.10
C VAL A 21 3.88 1.51 17.26
N ASP A 22 4.14 1.05 18.48
CA ASP A 22 3.78 1.80 19.69
C ASP A 22 4.75 2.99 19.84
N PRO A 23 4.26 4.23 19.72
CA PRO A 23 5.14 5.41 19.76
C PRO A 23 5.74 5.66 21.15
N LYS A 24 5.17 5.09 22.23
CA LYS A 24 5.70 5.25 23.58
C LYS A 24 6.91 4.35 23.84
N THR A 25 6.92 3.16 23.22
CA THR A 25 7.94 2.14 23.49
C THR A 25 8.85 1.85 22.29
N GLY A 26 8.47 2.32 21.09
CA GLY A 26 9.15 1.99 19.83
C GLY A 26 8.96 0.55 19.37
N LYS A 27 8.12 -0.25 20.05
CA LYS A 27 7.92 -1.66 19.73
C LYS A 27 7.01 -1.82 18.52
N ILE A 28 7.38 -2.71 17.61
CA ILE A 28 6.50 -3.18 16.54
C ILE A 28 5.45 -4.10 17.16
N VAL A 29 4.18 -3.74 17.02
CA VAL A 29 3.04 -4.51 17.51
C VAL A 29 2.69 -5.63 16.52
N TRP A 30 2.66 -5.29 15.24
CA TRP A 30 2.49 -6.24 14.15
C TRP A 30 3.18 -5.74 12.88
N GLU A 31 3.46 -6.66 11.96
CA GLU A 31 4.06 -6.41 10.66
C GLU A 31 3.34 -7.21 9.57
N VAL A 32 3.01 -6.56 8.46
CA VAL A 32 2.51 -7.21 7.24
C VAL A 32 3.51 -6.95 6.11
N LYS A 33 4.18 -8.02 5.69
CA LYS A 33 5.19 -7.98 4.63
C LYS A 33 4.54 -7.97 3.25
N ASN A 34 5.18 -7.28 2.31
CA ASN A 34 4.78 -7.21 0.91
C ASN A 34 5.97 -7.47 -0.01
N ASN A 35 5.75 -8.26 -1.07
CA ASN A 35 6.83 -8.66 -1.98
C ASN A 35 7.47 -7.43 -2.64
N ALA A 36 6.64 -6.55 -3.23
CA ALA A 36 7.04 -5.26 -3.76
C ALA A 36 7.17 -4.18 -2.65
N PRO A 37 7.92 -3.09 -2.87
CA PRO A 37 8.00 -1.98 -1.92
C PRO A 37 6.63 -1.33 -1.69
N LEU A 38 6.28 -1.04 -0.44
CA LEU A 38 5.11 -0.20 -0.17
C LEU A 38 5.47 1.24 -0.51
N TRP A 39 4.65 1.88 -1.36
CA TRP A 39 4.93 3.21 -1.90
C TRP A 39 3.72 4.16 -1.81
N GLY A 40 2.60 3.67 -1.26
CA GLY A 40 1.38 4.45 -1.06
C GLY A 40 1.25 5.01 0.34
N GLY A 41 0.21 5.84 0.52
CA GLY A 41 -0.19 6.31 1.85
C GLY A 41 -1.08 5.32 2.59
N VAL A 42 -1.38 5.66 3.84
CA VAL A 42 -2.17 4.85 4.77
C VAL A 42 -3.36 5.66 5.29
N MET A 43 -4.50 5.01 5.48
CA MET A 43 -5.70 5.60 6.06
C MET A 43 -6.22 4.67 7.17
N THR A 44 -6.78 5.23 8.23
CA THR A 44 -7.50 4.46 9.26
C THR A 44 -8.97 4.84 9.29
N SER A 45 -9.83 3.88 9.63
CA SER A 45 -11.26 4.13 9.88
C SER A 45 -11.81 3.07 10.82
N GLY A 46 -12.21 3.47 12.03
CA GLY A 46 -12.60 2.53 13.08
C GLY A 46 -11.43 1.61 13.45
N ASP A 47 -11.69 0.30 13.57
CA ASP A 47 -10.68 -0.73 13.83
C ASP A 47 -9.98 -1.24 12.56
N LEU A 48 -10.03 -0.49 11.45
CA LEU A 48 -9.41 -0.87 10.18
C LEU A 48 -8.31 0.09 9.73
N VAL A 49 -7.27 -0.46 9.12
CA VAL A 49 -6.17 0.24 8.44
C VAL A 49 -6.21 -0.12 6.96
N PHE A 50 -6.13 0.87 6.09
CA PHE A 50 -6.19 0.74 4.64
C PHE A 50 -4.91 1.25 3.99
N TRP A 51 -4.40 0.51 3.01
CA TRP A 51 -3.30 0.95 2.16
C TRP A 51 -3.34 0.24 0.81
N GLY A 52 -2.64 0.86 -0.15
CA GLY A 52 -2.42 0.31 -1.48
C GLY A 52 -1.10 -0.43 -1.60
N THR A 53 -1.02 -1.39 -2.53
CA THR A 53 0.25 -2.02 -2.90
C THR A 53 0.57 -1.87 -4.39
N PRO A 54 1.85 -2.00 -4.78
CA PRO A 54 2.23 -1.97 -6.19
C PRO A 54 1.53 -3.04 -7.04
N GLU A 55 1.20 -4.18 -6.45
CA GLU A 55 0.45 -5.26 -7.10
C GLU A 55 -1.01 -4.88 -7.41
N GLY A 56 -1.45 -3.67 -7.02
CA GLY A 56 -2.75 -3.08 -7.37
C GLY A 56 -3.88 -3.38 -6.40
N PHE A 57 -3.57 -3.97 -5.24
CA PHE A 57 -4.54 -4.20 -4.19
C PHE A 57 -4.72 -2.96 -3.33
N LEU A 58 -5.97 -2.49 -3.21
CA LEU A 58 -6.40 -1.78 -2.01
C LEU A 58 -6.76 -2.83 -0.97
N GLN A 59 -6.15 -2.77 0.20
CA GLN A 59 -6.37 -3.75 1.26
C GLN A 59 -6.74 -3.08 2.57
N ALA A 60 -7.48 -3.81 3.40
CA ALA A 60 -7.87 -3.44 4.74
C ALA A 60 -7.42 -4.51 5.73
N ALA A 61 -6.83 -4.09 6.84
CA ALA A 61 -6.43 -4.95 7.93
C ALA A 61 -7.08 -4.53 9.24
N ASP A 62 -7.29 -5.50 10.12
CA ASP A 62 -7.61 -5.23 11.52
C ASP A 62 -6.45 -4.45 12.18
N ALA A 63 -6.76 -3.30 12.77
CA ALA A 63 -5.77 -2.36 13.29
C ALA A 63 -4.97 -2.90 14.48
N LYS A 64 -5.50 -3.89 15.20
CA LYS A 64 -4.88 -4.45 16.41
C LYS A 64 -3.95 -5.61 16.08
N THR A 65 -4.25 -6.35 15.02
CA THR A 65 -3.58 -7.61 14.68
C THR A 65 -2.80 -7.57 13.37
N GLY A 66 -3.07 -6.61 12.50
CA GLY A 66 -2.50 -6.55 11.15
C GLY A 66 -3.08 -7.62 10.20
N LYS A 67 -4.07 -8.41 10.63
CA LYS A 67 -4.69 -9.43 9.79
C LYS A 67 -5.46 -8.75 8.64
N ILE A 68 -5.10 -9.07 7.40
CA ILE A 68 -5.87 -8.64 6.23
C ILE A 68 -7.28 -9.25 6.31
N VAL A 69 -8.30 -8.39 6.34
CA VAL A 69 -9.72 -8.78 6.39
C VAL A 69 -10.44 -8.53 5.07
N TRP A 70 -9.88 -7.69 4.20
CA TRP A 70 -10.45 -7.39 2.90
C TRP A 70 -9.36 -6.93 1.92
N LYS A 71 -9.55 -7.22 0.63
CA LYS A 71 -8.74 -6.66 -0.45
C LYS A 71 -9.52 -6.61 -1.76
N PHE A 72 -9.17 -5.65 -2.62
CA PHE A 72 -9.73 -5.50 -3.95
C PHE A 72 -8.64 -5.13 -4.96
N GLN A 73 -8.65 -5.78 -6.13
CA GLN A 73 -7.69 -5.57 -7.21
C GLN A 73 -8.17 -4.47 -8.15
N THR A 74 -7.43 -3.37 -8.23
CA THR A 74 -7.75 -2.20 -9.08
C THR A 74 -7.17 -2.27 -10.49
N GLY A 75 -6.28 -3.24 -10.74
CA GLY A 75 -5.63 -3.49 -12.03
C GLY A 75 -4.28 -2.79 -12.21
N SER A 76 -3.96 -1.79 -11.38
CA SER A 76 -2.65 -1.12 -11.38
C SER A 76 -2.23 -0.73 -9.96
N GLY A 77 -0.93 -0.56 -9.75
CA GLY A 77 -0.34 -0.26 -8.45
C GLY A 77 -0.90 1.01 -7.80
N ILE A 78 -1.09 0.96 -6.48
CA ILE A 78 -1.66 2.08 -5.73
C ILE A 78 -0.55 2.78 -4.95
N VAL A 79 -0.24 4.00 -5.36
CA VAL A 79 0.80 4.87 -4.74
C VAL A 79 0.19 6.10 -4.04
N ALA A 80 -1.13 6.27 -4.09
CA ALA A 80 -1.83 7.37 -3.44
C ALA A 80 -2.34 6.98 -2.03
N PRO A 81 -2.46 7.93 -1.08
CA PRO A 81 -3.19 7.69 0.16
C PRO A 81 -4.69 7.47 -0.13
N PRO A 82 -5.34 6.45 0.47
CA PRO A 82 -6.79 6.34 0.48
C PRO A 82 -7.43 7.47 1.30
N ILE A 83 -8.68 7.80 1.01
CA ILE A 83 -9.51 8.74 1.79
C ILE A 83 -10.87 8.12 2.12
N THR A 84 -11.54 8.62 3.16
CA THR A 84 -12.91 8.21 3.53
C THR A 84 -13.76 9.41 3.90
N TRP A 85 -15.05 9.35 3.60
CA TRP A 85 -16.05 10.34 4.02
C TRP A 85 -17.41 9.66 4.26
N LYS A 86 -18.36 10.42 4.83
CA LYS A 86 -19.76 10.01 4.93
C LYS A 86 -20.62 10.89 4.04
N GLN A 87 -21.57 10.28 3.36
CA GLN A 87 -22.57 10.96 2.54
C GLN A 87 -23.88 10.18 2.66
N ASP A 88 -24.97 10.89 2.96
CA ASP A 88 -26.33 10.30 3.09
C ASP A 88 -26.41 9.11 4.06
N GLY A 89 -25.62 9.15 5.14
CA GLY A 89 -25.58 8.09 6.16
C GLY A 89 -24.74 6.86 5.79
N GLU A 90 -24.13 6.86 4.61
CA GLU A 90 -23.26 5.79 4.09
C GLU A 90 -21.80 6.22 4.13
N GLN A 91 -20.90 5.29 4.44
CA GLN A 91 -19.46 5.54 4.44
C GLN A 91 -18.84 5.12 3.11
N TYR A 92 -18.04 6.02 2.54
CA TYR A 92 -17.32 5.82 1.29
C TYR A 92 -15.82 5.82 1.52
N ILE A 93 -15.10 5.08 0.70
CA ILE A 93 -13.64 5.05 0.64
C ILE A 93 -13.25 5.27 -0.81
N SER A 94 -12.28 6.15 -1.08
CA SER A 94 -11.75 6.34 -2.42
C SER A 94 -10.24 6.29 -2.46
N VAL A 95 -9.69 5.81 -3.57
CA VAL A 95 -8.25 5.76 -3.82
C VAL A 95 -7.96 5.94 -5.31
N VAL A 96 -6.81 6.55 -5.62
CA VAL A 96 -6.29 6.64 -6.99
C VAL A 96 -5.37 5.45 -7.25
N SER A 97 -5.59 4.76 -8.36
CA SER A 97 -4.79 3.63 -8.84
C SER A 97 -4.01 4.04 -10.10
N GLY A 98 -2.73 3.70 -10.13
CA GLY A 98 -1.78 4.01 -11.19
C GLY A 98 -0.33 3.83 -10.71
N TRP A 99 0.33 2.77 -11.16
CA TRP A 99 1.71 2.47 -10.78
C TRP A 99 2.71 3.49 -11.34
N GLY A 100 3.69 3.89 -10.54
CA GLY A 100 4.71 4.87 -10.93
C GLY A 100 5.62 5.30 -9.79
N GLY A 101 6.06 6.56 -9.81
CA GLY A 101 6.97 7.13 -8.82
C GLY A 101 8.44 6.83 -9.11
N ALA A 102 9.27 6.83 -8.06
CA ALA A 102 10.72 6.71 -8.21
C ALA A 102 11.21 5.26 -8.43
N VAL A 103 10.47 4.26 -7.94
CA VAL A 103 10.92 2.85 -7.96
C VAL A 103 11.22 2.34 -9.37
N PRO A 104 10.39 2.58 -10.40
CA PRO A 104 10.69 2.11 -11.76
C PRO A 104 11.98 2.70 -12.36
N LEU A 105 12.40 3.90 -11.93
CA LEU A 105 13.55 4.62 -12.48
C LEU A 105 14.83 4.41 -11.68
N TRP A 106 14.73 4.33 -10.35
CA TRP A 106 15.88 4.38 -9.43
C TRP A 106 16.01 3.14 -8.54
N GLY A 107 15.13 2.16 -8.71
CA GLY A 107 15.03 0.99 -7.82
C GLY A 107 16.14 -0.05 -7.95
N GLY A 108 17.06 0.04 -8.90
CA GLY A 108 18.12 -0.96 -9.07
C GLY A 108 17.56 -2.39 -9.22
N GLU A 109 17.94 -3.30 -8.32
CA GLU A 109 17.39 -4.67 -8.29
C GLU A 109 15.90 -4.69 -7.92
N VAL A 110 15.44 -3.72 -7.12
CA VAL A 110 14.01 -3.57 -6.79
C VAL A 110 13.18 -3.28 -8.04
N ALA A 111 13.69 -2.44 -8.96
CA ALA A 111 12.99 -2.10 -10.20
C ALA A 111 12.75 -3.36 -11.06
N LYS A 112 13.69 -4.32 -11.06
CA LYS A 112 13.54 -5.59 -11.76
C LYS A 112 12.42 -6.45 -11.20
N ARG A 113 12.18 -6.41 -9.88
CA ARG A 113 11.11 -7.16 -9.21
C ARG A 113 9.71 -6.65 -9.52
N VAL A 114 9.59 -5.42 -10.00
CA VAL A 114 8.31 -4.74 -10.24
C VAL A 114 8.11 -4.36 -11.71
N ASN A 115 8.95 -4.88 -12.61
CA ASN A 115 8.91 -4.54 -14.03
C ASN A 115 7.69 -5.12 -14.78
N MET A 116 6.99 -6.07 -14.17
CA MET A 116 5.76 -6.67 -14.68
C MET A 116 4.51 -5.89 -14.24
N LEU A 117 4.65 -4.87 -13.39
CA LEU A 117 3.51 -4.12 -12.91
C LEU A 117 3.05 -3.14 -13.99
N GLU A 118 1.79 -3.29 -14.39
CA GLU A 118 1.18 -2.44 -15.41
C GLU A 118 0.88 -1.04 -14.89
N GLN A 119 1.05 -0.06 -15.77
CA GLN A 119 0.61 1.31 -15.53
C GLN A 119 -0.92 1.40 -15.50
N GLY A 120 -1.42 2.54 -15.04
CA GLY A 120 -2.85 2.81 -14.99
C GLY A 120 -3.12 4.26 -14.60
N GLY A 121 -4.41 4.60 -14.56
CA GLY A 121 -4.85 5.92 -14.14
C GLY A 121 -6.36 5.90 -13.94
N SER A 122 -6.79 5.62 -12.71
CA SER A 122 -8.22 5.50 -12.38
C SER A 122 -8.50 5.91 -10.95
N VAL A 123 -9.74 6.34 -10.70
CA VAL A 123 -10.26 6.60 -9.34
C VAL A 123 -11.24 5.49 -9.00
N TRP A 124 -11.04 4.85 -7.85
CA TRP A 124 -11.90 3.80 -7.35
C TRP A 124 -12.60 4.27 -6.10
N THR A 125 -13.94 4.23 -6.08
CA THR A 125 -14.75 4.55 -4.91
C THR A 125 -15.55 3.32 -4.47
N PHE A 126 -15.43 2.99 -3.19
CA PHE A 126 -16.08 1.88 -2.52
C PHE A 126 -17.08 2.42 -1.51
N LYS A 127 -18.12 1.62 -1.24
CA LYS A 127 -19.09 1.90 -0.18
C LYS A 127 -19.03 0.79 0.85
N LEU A 128 -18.97 1.14 2.13
CA LEU A 128 -19.05 0.17 3.23
C LEU A 128 -20.53 -0.13 3.48
N MET A 129 -20.97 -1.35 3.13
CA MET A 129 -22.34 -1.78 3.41
C MET A 129 -22.49 -2.13 4.90
N LYS A 130 -23.63 -1.74 5.48
CA LYS A 130 -24.03 -2.11 6.85
C LYS A 130 -24.41 -3.57 6.94
#